data_AF-A0A7W1STI2-F1
#
_entry.id   AF-A0A7W1STI2-F1
#
_cell.length_a   1.000
_cell.length_b   1.000
_cell.length_c   1.000
_cell.angle_alpha   90.00
_cell.angle_beta   90.00
_cell.angle_gamma   90.00
#
_symmetry.space_group_name_H-M   'P 1'
#
loop_
_entity.id
_entity.type
_entity.pdbx_description
1 polymer ?
#
loop_
_entity_poly.entity_id
_entity_poly.type
_entity_poly.pdbx_seq_one_letter_code
_entity_poly.pdbx_strand_id
1 'polypeptide(L)'
;MTSTDTAVDHSRVVEKDRVVIRFAGDSGDGMQLTGDRFTSETAAFGNDLSTQPNFPAEIRAPAGTLPGVSSFQLHFANYDILTPGDRPDVLVAMNPAALKANIADVPPGGVLIVNTDEFTKRNLTKVGYEANPLEDGSLEQFSLFPVAMATLTKGALAETGLSKKDAERSKNMFALGLLSWMYHRPHEATERYLREKFARRPTIAEANILAFRAGHAYGETTEAFAVTYEVAPAQLATGTYRQITGNTALAYGIVAAGQVSGLPVFLGSYPITPASDILHELSKHKAFNVTTFQAEDEIAGVGAALGAAFGGALGVTTTSGPGISLKSETIGLAVSLELPLLVIDVQRGGPSTGLPTKTEQADLLQAMFGRNGEAPLPIIAPRSPADCFAVALEAARIAVTYRTPVIVLSDGSIANGSEPWQVPDASTLTKIEPRFATETNAPDGSDEFWPYLRDDDTLARPWAKPGTPG
;
A
#
# COMPACT_ATOMS: atom_id res chain seq x y z
N MET A 1 42.86 13.06 -37.99
CA MET A 1 42.95 12.61 -36.59
C MET A 1 41.59 12.84 -35.96
N THR A 2 40.69 11.88 -36.12
CA THR A 2 39.38 11.87 -35.46
C THR A 2 39.51 10.98 -34.24
N SER A 3 39.62 11.61 -33.08
CA SER A 3 39.67 10.93 -31.78
C SER A 3 38.30 10.31 -31.50
N THR A 4 38.29 8.98 -31.41
CA THR A 4 37.28 8.19 -30.73
C THR A 4 37.17 8.65 -29.28
N ASP A 5 35.98 9.10 -28.89
CA ASP A 5 35.62 9.35 -27.50
C ASP A 5 35.05 8.04 -26.95
N THR A 6 35.94 7.19 -26.42
CA THR A 6 35.56 6.02 -25.63
C THR A 6 35.17 6.49 -24.25
N ALA A 7 33.87 6.61 -24.00
CA ALA A 7 33.33 6.69 -22.65
C ALA A 7 33.78 5.46 -21.88
N VAL A 8 34.51 5.68 -20.79
CA VAL A 8 35.06 4.61 -19.98
C VAL A 8 34.03 4.21 -18.93
N ASP A 9 33.29 3.14 -19.19
CA ASP A 9 32.45 2.49 -18.19
C ASP A 9 33.34 1.56 -17.35
N HIS A 10 33.68 2.00 -16.14
CA HIS A 10 34.59 1.30 -15.23
C HIS A 10 33.86 0.36 -14.24
N SER A 11 32.54 0.22 -14.32
CA SER A 11 31.80 -0.64 -13.39
C SER A 11 31.59 -2.05 -13.97
N ARG A 12 31.92 -3.09 -13.20
CA ARG A 12 31.61 -4.47 -13.61
C ARG A 12 30.13 -4.73 -13.36
N VAL A 13 29.33 -4.89 -14.41
CA VAL A 13 27.92 -5.26 -14.27
C VAL A 13 27.80 -6.71 -13.77
N VAL A 14 27.03 -6.92 -12.71
CA VAL A 14 26.67 -8.25 -12.18
C VAL A 14 25.19 -8.48 -12.40
N GLU A 15 24.86 -9.46 -13.23
CA GLU A 15 23.48 -9.91 -13.41
C GLU A 15 22.97 -10.58 -12.14
N LYS A 16 21.76 -10.22 -11.71
CA LYS A 16 21.03 -10.89 -10.63
C LYS A 16 19.59 -11.16 -11.07
N ASP A 17 19.07 -12.31 -10.67
CA ASP A 17 17.67 -12.66 -10.95
C ASP A 17 16.69 -11.91 -10.04
N ARG A 18 17.11 -11.61 -8.81
CA ARG A 18 16.31 -10.86 -7.83
C ARG A 18 17.17 -10.00 -6.91
N VAL A 19 16.57 -8.97 -6.34
CA VAL A 19 17.18 -8.12 -5.32
C VAL A 19 16.13 -7.66 -4.32
N VAL A 20 16.47 -7.71 -3.03
CA VAL A 20 15.69 -7.12 -1.94
C VAL A 20 16.44 -5.92 -1.37
N ILE A 21 15.82 -4.74 -1.43
CA ILE A 21 16.38 -3.48 -0.94
C ILE A 21 15.51 -2.98 0.21
N ARG A 22 16.14 -2.58 1.32
CA ARG A 22 15.45 -1.92 2.43
C ARG A 22 16.01 -0.51 2.65
N PHE A 23 15.17 0.49 2.51
CA PHE A 23 15.46 1.85 2.97
C PHE A 23 15.03 1.99 4.43
N ALA A 24 15.90 2.51 5.29
CA ALA A 24 15.60 2.71 6.70
C ALA A 24 16.09 4.08 7.19
N GLY A 25 15.24 4.78 7.94
CA GLY A 25 15.50 6.11 8.47
C GLY A 25 14.47 6.50 9.53
N ASP A 26 14.42 7.77 9.91
CA ASP A 26 13.40 8.23 10.85
C ASP A 26 12.05 8.46 10.15
N SER A 27 10.96 8.36 10.93
CA SER A 27 9.66 8.86 10.49
C SER A 27 9.77 10.35 10.09
N GLY A 28 9.46 10.65 8.83
CA GLY A 28 9.59 11.99 8.26
C GLY A 28 10.82 12.22 7.39
N ASP A 29 11.79 11.29 7.34
CA ASP A 29 12.93 11.35 6.41
C ASP A 29 12.55 10.99 4.97
N GLY A 30 11.29 10.65 4.72
CA GLY A 30 10.80 10.37 3.37
C GLY A 30 11.21 9.01 2.81
N MET A 31 11.49 8.02 3.67
CA MET A 31 11.86 6.65 3.24
C MET A 31 10.75 5.98 2.42
N GLN A 32 9.49 6.22 2.81
CA GLN A 32 8.31 5.74 2.09
C GLN A 32 8.25 6.35 0.67
N LEU A 33 8.47 7.66 0.56
CA LEU A 33 8.51 8.36 -0.73
C LEU A 33 9.65 7.83 -1.63
N THR A 34 10.84 7.67 -1.06
CA THR A 34 11.99 7.11 -1.79
C THR A 34 11.69 5.68 -2.26
N GLY A 35 11.14 4.83 -1.39
CA GLY A 35 10.74 3.47 -1.72
C GLY A 35 9.66 3.39 -2.80
N ASP A 36 8.58 4.15 -2.66
CA ASP A 36 7.49 4.23 -3.65
C ASP A 36 8.01 4.65 -5.02
N ARG A 37 8.90 5.66 -5.05
CA ARG A 37 9.46 6.16 -6.30
C ARG A 37 10.35 5.14 -6.99
N PHE A 38 11.23 4.49 -6.23
CA PHE A 38 12.07 3.42 -6.76
C PHE A 38 11.23 2.20 -7.23
N THR A 39 10.11 1.94 -6.55
CA THR A 39 9.12 0.93 -6.98
C THR A 39 8.52 1.29 -8.33
N SER A 40 8.10 2.54 -8.53
CA SER A 40 7.58 3.01 -9.82
C SER A 40 8.63 2.96 -10.95
N GLU A 41 9.90 3.24 -10.66
CA GLU A 41 11.00 3.07 -11.64
C GLU A 41 11.20 1.60 -12.01
N THR A 42 11.17 0.72 -11.02
CA THR A 42 11.30 -0.73 -11.18
C THR A 42 10.15 -1.33 -12.00
N ALA A 43 8.91 -0.91 -11.74
CA ALA A 43 7.75 -1.28 -12.55
C ALA A 43 7.86 -0.77 -13.99
N ALA A 44 8.31 0.47 -14.19
CA ALA A 44 8.47 1.05 -15.52
C ALA A 44 9.56 0.36 -16.35
N PHE A 45 10.57 -0.20 -15.70
CA PHE A 45 11.59 -1.04 -16.34
C PHE A 45 11.05 -2.43 -16.72
N GLY A 46 9.88 -2.81 -16.22
CA GLY A 46 9.23 -4.09 -16.52
C GLY A 46 9.64 -5.23 -15.58
N ASN A 47 10.24 -4.94 -14.43
CA ASN A 47 10.43 -5.97 -13.41
C ASN A 47 9.11 -6.29 -12.71
N ASP A 48 8.99 -7.54 -12.28
CA ASP A 48 7.98 -7.86 -11.29
C ASP A 48 8.47 -7.43 -9.90
N LEU A 49 7.54 -7.05 -9.01
CA LEU A 49 7.87 -6.43 -7.74
C LEU A 49 6.86 -6.72 -6.62
N SER A 50 7.35 -6.69 -5.39
CA SER A 50 6.55 -6.73 -4.17
C SER A 50 7.14 -5.81 -3.10
N THR A 51 6.29 -5.05 -2.41
CA THR A 51 6.73 -4.07 -1.39
C THR A 51 6.19 -4.35 -0.01
N GLN A 52 6.94 -3.90 1.00
CA GLN A 52 6.52 -3.91 2.40
C GLN A 52 6.89 -2.59 3.08
N PRO A 53 5.94 -1.64 3.14
CA PRO A 53 6.04 -0.46 4.00
C PRO A 53 6.02 -0.85 5.48
N ASN A 54 6.88 -0.23 6.30
CA ASN A 54 6.90 -0.42 7.75
C ASN A 54 6.95 0.93 8.46
N PHE A 55 5.87 1.23 9.19
CA PHE A 55 5.67 2.47 9.90
C PHE A 55 5.85 2.27 11.42
N PRO A 56 6.52 3.20 12.11
CA PRO A 56 6.49 3.22 13.57
C PRO A 56 5.08 3.53 14.06
N ALA A 57 4.74 3.03 15.26
CA ALA A 57 3.44 3.30 15.87
C ALA A 57 3.28 4.79 16.27
N GLU A 58 4.39 5.48 16.52
CA GLU A 58 4.40 6.89 16.89
C GLU A 58 4.46 7.80 15.66
N ILE A 59 3.49 8.71 15.53
CA ILE A 59 3.42 9.68 14.42
C ILE A 59 4.65 10.61 14.41
N ARG A 60 5.18 10.97 15.59
CA ARG A 60 6.38 11.80 15.75
C ARG A 60 7.25 11.30 16.89
N ALA A 61 7.77 10.10 16.74
CA ALA A 61 8.85 9.65 17.60
C ALA A 61 10.03 10.64 17.55
N PRO A 62 10.78 10.82 18.65
CA PRO A 62 11.99 11.63 18.62
C PRO A 62 12.97 11.09 17.56
N ALA A 63 13.40 11.95 16.62
CA ALA A 63 14.34 11.58 15.56
C ALA A 63 15.61 10.91 16.13
N GLY A 64 16.12 9.86 15.47
CA GLY A 64 17.26 9.08 15.91
C GLY A 64 16.98 8.18 17.12
N THR A 65 15.75 7.65 17.24
CA THR A 65 15.39 6.64 18.24
C THR A 65 14.87 5.37 17.58
N LEU A 66 15.04 4.21 18.22
CA LEU A 66 14.56 2.93 17.70
C LEU A 66 13.03 2.90 17.45
N PRO A 67 12.17 3.42 18.36
CA PRO A 67 10.73 3.46 18.11
C PRO A 67 10.32 4.37 16.95
N GLY A 68 11.21 5.28 16.50
CA GLY A 68 10.96 6.20 15.40
C GLY A 68 11.44 5.71 14.04
N VAL A 69 12.04 4.52 13.97
CA VAL A 69 12.54 3.97 12.71
C VAL A 69 11.36 3.61 11.80
N SER A 70 11.40 4.13 10.59
CA SER A 70 10.55 3.73 9.47
C SER A 70 11.40 3.06 8.41
N SER A 71 10.87 2.01 7.81
CA SER A 71 11.53 1.32 6.69
C SER A 71 10.57 1.04 5.54
N PHE A 72 11.15 0.88 4.36
CA PHE A 72 10.44 0.46 3.15
C PHE A 72 11.28 -0.61 2.48
N GLN A 73 10.71 -1.81 2.33
CA GLN A 73 11.35 -2.90 1.61
C GLN A 73 10.72 -3.07 0.24
N LEU A 74 11.58 -3.26 -0.76
CA LEU A 74 11.21 -3.61 -2.13
C LEU A 74 11.97 -4.87 -2.53
N HIS A 75 11.23 -5.86 -3.02
CA HIS A 75 11.76 -7.01 -3.73
C HIS A 75 11.38 -6.89 -5.20
N PHE A 76 12.35 -7.06 -6.10
CA PHE A 76 12.09 -7.09 -7.54
C PHE A 76 12.92 -8.15 -8.22
N ALA A 77 12.39 -8.69 -9.31
CA ALA A 77 12.96 -9.82 -10.02
C ALA A 77 12.70 -9.77 -11.53
N ASN A 78 13.42 -10.63 -12.25
CA ASN A 78 13.18 -10.96 -13.66
C ASN A 78 12.17 -12.12 -13.84
N TYR A 79 11.51 -12.56 -12.77
CA TYR A 79 10.46 -13.58 -12.75
C TYR A 79 9.36 -13.19 -11.76
N ASP A 80 8.25 -13.92 -11.79
CA ASP A 80 7.08 -13.70 -10.92
C ASP A 80 7.40 -13.94 -9.43
N ILE A 81 7.19 -12.94 -8.59
CA ILE A 81 7.45 -12.97 -7.15
C ILE A 81 6.21 -12.65 -6.33
N LEU A 82 5.99 -13.45 -5.29
CA LEU A 82 4.76 -13.38 -4.48
C LEU A 82 4.98 -12.79 -3.09
N THR A 83 6.20 -12.42 -2.75
CA THR A 83 6.56 -11.92 -1.40
C THR A 83 7.52 -10.75 -1.48
N PRO A 84 7.53 -9.86 -0.48
CA PRO A 84 8.48 -8.75 -0.40
C PRO A 84 9.91 -9.19 -0.02
N GLY A 85 10.18 -10.50 0.08
CA GLY A 85 11.47 -11.08 0.45
C GLY A 85 11.70 -11.15 1.97
N ASP A 86 12.37 -12.21 2.44
CA ASP A 86 12.60 -12.43 3.87
C ASP A 86 13.69 -11.51 4.45
N ARG A 87 14.76 -11.29 3.68
CA ARG A 87 15.96 -10.58 4.11
C ARG A 87 16.44 -9.60 3.04
N PRO A 88 16.84 -8.37 3.41
CA PRO A 88 17.39 -7.42 2.46
C PRO A 88 18.80 -7.82 2.02
N ASP A 89 19.02 -7.85 0.71
CA ASP A 89 20.35 -7.95 0.11
C ASP A 89 21.11 -6.61 0.25
N VAL A 90 20.37 -5.51 0.26
CA VAL A 90 20.89 -4.14 0.42
C VAL A 90 20.12 -3.39 1.51
N LEU A 91 20.84 -2.83 2.49
CA LEU A 91 20.29 -1.93 3.50
C LEU A 91 20.85 -0.52 3.29
N VAL A 92 19.94 0.45 3.04
CA VAL A 92 20.26 1.88 3.08
C VAL A 92 19.88 2.42 4.45
N ALA A 93 20.88 2.70 5.29
CA ALA A 93 20.71 3.18 6.65
C ALA A 93 21.01 4.68 6.76
N MET A 94 19.96 5.49 6.97
CA MET A 94 20.09 6.95 7.05
C MET A 94 20.67 7.46 8.36
N ASN A 95 20.63 6.66 9.43
CA ASN A 95 21.11 7.02 10.75
C ASN A 95 21.45 5.77 11.60
N PRO A 96 22.07 5.91 12.79
CA PRO A 96 22.43 4.78 13.64
C PRO A 96 21.23 3.95 14.15
N ALA A 97 20.07 4.57 14.37
CA ALA A 97 18.87 3.86 14.82
C ALA A 97 18.34 2.93 13.72
N ALA A 98 18.30 3.42 12.48
CA ALA A 98 17.94 2.65 11.31
C ALA A 98 18.89 1.46 11.09
N LEU A 99 20.20 1.66 11.26
CA LEU A 99 21.18 0.58 11.21
C LEU A 99 20.90 -0.46 12.31
N LYS A 100 20.82 -0.05 13.58
CA LYS A 100 20.66 -0.96 14.72
C LYS A 100 19.38 -1.78 14.63
N ALA A 101 18.29 -1.18 14.14
CA ALA A 101 16.99 -1.82 14.03
C ALA A 101 16.90 -2.87 12.91
N ASN A 102 17.77 -2.81 11.89
CA ASN A 102 17.62 -3.63 10.68
C ASN A 102 18.83 -4.51 10.35
N ILE A 103 20.01 -4.25 10.94
CA ILE A 103 21.24 -4.94 10.55
C ILE A 103 21.19 -6.46 10.75
N ALA A 104 20.44 -6.93 11.75
CA ALA A 104 20.30 -8.36 12.03
C ALA A 104 19.60 -9.14 10.90
N ASP A 105 18.83 -8.45 10.05
CA ASP A 105 18.13 -9.08 8.92
C ASP A 105 19.02 -9.17 7.66
N VAL A 106 20.10 -8.40 7.59
CA VAL A 106 21.03 -8.39 6.45
C VAL A 106 21.93 -9.63 6.56
N PRO A 107 21.99 -10.50 5.53
CA PRO A 107 22.87 -11.66 5.56
C PRO A 107 24.36 -11.24 5.44
N PRO A 108 25.30 -12.07 5.91
CA PRO A 108 26.72 -11.87 5.64
C PRO A 108 26.99 -11.70 4.14
N GLY A 109 27.86 -10.76 3.78
CA GLY A 109 28.11 -10.35 2.39
C GLY A 109 27.08 -9.38 1.81
N GLY A 110 26.01 -9.06 2.53
CA GLY A 110 25.04 -8.04 2.14
C GLY A 110 25.66 -6.64 2.03
N VAL A 111 25.00 -5.77 1.27
CA VAL A 111 25.45 -4.40 1.01
C VAL A 111 24.87 -3.45 2.05
N LEU A 112 25.72 -2.65 2.67
CA LEU A 112 25.31 -1.58 3.59
C LEU A 112 25.68 -0.23 3.00
N ILE A 113 24.69 0.61 2.69
CA ILE A 113 24.92 2.00 2.32
C ILE A 113 24.53 2.87 3.51
N VAL A 114 25.52 3.53 4.12
CA VAL A 114 25.32 4.21 5.40
C VAL A 114 25.57 5.70 5.26
N ASN A 115 24.62 6.51 5.71
CA ASN A 115 24.80 7.96 5.80
C ASN A 115 25.71 8.33 6.99
N THR A 116 26.98 8.61 6.73
CA THR A 116 27.99 8.86 7.79
C THR A 116 27.75 10.15 8.57
N ASP A 117 27.06 11.13 7.99
CA ASP A 117 26.80 12.42 8.63
C ASP A 117 26.01 12.29 9.95
N GLU A 118 25.24 11.22 10.12
CA GLU A 118 24.41 10.99 11.31
C GLU A 118 25.11 10.16 12.40
N PHE A 119 26.31 9.62 12.14
CA PHE A 119 27.07 8.78 13.09
C PHE A 119 27.90 9.62 14.06
N THR A 120 27.27 10.63 14.65
CA THR A 120 27.88 11.49 15.67
C THR A 120 27.84 10.81 17.05
N LYS A 121 28.78 11.16 17.93
CA LYS A 121 28.80 10.65 19.33
C LYS A 121 27.45 10.80 20.03
N ARG A 122 26.76 11.94 19.82
CA ARG A 122 25.44 12.21 20.41
C ARG A 122 24.39 11.21 19.93
N ASN A 123 24.31 10.96 18.62
CA ASN A 123 23.32 10.05 18.03
C ASN A 123 23.61 8.59 18.41
N LEU A 124 24.89 8.20 18.43
CA LEU A 124 25.33 6.87 18.87
C LEU A 124 24.93 6.59 20.33
N THR A 125 25.24 7.50 21.25
CA THR A 125 24.85 7.37 22.66
C THR A 125 23.34 7.30 22.82
N LYS A 126 22.57 8.09 22.04
CA LYS A 126 21.10 8.09 22.09
C LYS A 126 20.49 6.73 21.74
N VAL A 127 21.12 5.99 20.83
CA VAL A 127 20.68 4.67 20.37
C VAL A 127 21.30 3.53 21.21
N GLY A 128 22.21 3.87 22.14
CA GLY A 128 22.90 2.93 23.00
C GLY A 128 23.99 2.14 22.26
N TYR A 129 24.77 2.80 21.41
CA TYR A 129 26.04 2.28 20.91
C TYR A 129 27.18 2.67 21.86
N GLU A 130 28.06 1.72 22.18
CA GLU A 130 29.25 1.95 23.02
C GLU A 130 30.41 2.58 22.22
N ALA A 131 30.58 2.13 20.97
CA ALA A 131 31.54 2.64 20.01
C ALA A 131 30.86 2.93 18.66
N ASN A 132 31.57 3.58 17.73
CA ASN A 132 31.06 3.79 16.38
C ASN A 132 31.09 2.44 15.62
N PRO A 133 29.94 1.88 15.21
CA PRO A 133 29.91 0.60 14.50
C PRO A 133 30.60 0.65 13.12
N LEU A 134 30.83 1.86 12.59
CA LEU A 134 31.58 2.04 11.35
C LEU A 134 33.10 1.88 11.52
N GLU A 135 33.59 1.84 12.76
CA GLU A 135 35.03 1.87 13.08
C GLU A 135 35.46 0.73 14.03
N ASP A 136 34.52 0.01 14.65
CA ASP A 136 34.80 -1.01 15.68
C ASP A 136 34.96 -2.45 15.14
N GLY A 137 34.91 -2.61 13.81
CA GLY A 137 35.01 -3.91 13.13
C GLY A 137 33.71 -4.74 13.13
N SER A 138 32.64 -4.27 13.78
CA SER A 138 31.36 -5.02 13.86
C SER A 138 30.67 -5.25 12.51
N LEU A 139 31.04 -4.47 11.49
CA LEU A 139 30.45 -4.51 10.16
C LEU A 139 31.36 -5.18 9.09
N GLU A 140 32.48 -5.80 9.48
CA GLU A 140 33.45 -6.41 8.56
C GLU A 140 32.86 -7.53 7.68
N GLN A 141 31.80 -8.20 8.16
CA GLN A 141 31.12 -9.25 7.40
C GLN A 141 30.25 -8.71 6.24
N PHE A 142 30.11 -7.41 6.09
CA PHE A 142 29.26 -6.77 5.09
C PHE A 142 30.09 -5.95 4.10
N SER A 143 29.53 -5.72 2.91
CA SER A 143 30.07 -4.74 1.96
C SER A 143 29.61 -3.34 2.35
N LEU A 144 30.41 -2.64 3.15
CA LEU A 144 30.09 -1.32 3.71
C LEU A 144 30.48 -0.17 2.76
N PHE A 145 29.50 0.68 2.43
CA PHE A 145 29.65 1.89 1.64
C PHE A 145 29.29 3.12 2.49
N PRO A 146 30.29 3.74 3.14
CA PRO A 146 30.09 4.95 3.93
C PRO A 146 29.94 6.18 3.01
N VAL A 147 28.79 6.85 3.06
CA VAL A 147 28.49 8.01 2.21
C VAL A 147 28.07 9.20 3.08
N ALA A 148 28.70 10.36 2.92
CA ALA A 148 28.30 11.59 3.60
C ALA A 148 27.10 12.25 2.88
N MET A 149 25.95 11.55 2.87
CA MET A 149 24.80 11.89 2.03
C MET A 149 24.27 13.29 2.30
N ALA A 150 24.17 13.71 3.56
CA ALA A 150 23.67 15.04 3.91
C ALA A 150 24.68 16.11 3.47
N THR A 151 25.98 15.88 3.68
CA THR A 151 27.04 16.81 3.27
C THR A 151 27.09 16.97 1.75
N LEU A 152 27.05 15.87 1.00
CA LEU A 152 27.02 15.89 -0.46
C LEU A 152 25.75 16.56 -1.00
N THR A 153 24.59 16.25 -0.42
CA THR A 153 23.31 16.89 -0.78
C THR A 153 23.37 18.40 -0.54
N LYS A 154 23.84 18.85 0.63
CA LYS A 154 23.99 20.28 0.94
C LYS A 154 24.96 20.98 -0.01
N GLY A 155 26.04 20.31 -0.40
CA GLY A 155 26.99 20.81 -1.40
C GLY A 155 26.35 21.03 -2.76
N ALA A 156 25.63 20.02 -3.26
CA ALA A 156 24.91 20.09 -4.53
C ALA A 156 23.85 21.20 -4.55
N LEU A 157 23.23 21.47 -3.40
CA LEU A 157 22.16 22.47 -3.26
C LEU A 157 22.66 23.87 -2.84
N ALA A 158 23.96 24.09 -2.70
CA ALA A 158 24.51 25.33 -2.12
C ALA A 158 24.10 26.60 -2.89
N GLU A 159 23.98 26.51 -4.23
CA GLU A 159 23.63 27.63 -5.10
C GLU A 159 22.12 27.86 -5.26
N THR A 160 21.28 27.00 -4.66
CA THR A 160 19.81 27.08 -4.81
C THR A 160 19.16 28.15 -3.91
N GLY A 161 19.91 28.72 -2.97
CA GLY A 161 19.40 29.67 -1.97
C GLY A 161 18.51 29.04 -0.88
N LEU A 162 18.41 27.71 -0.83
CA LEU A 162 17.64 27.01 0.21
C LEU A 162 18.28 27.09 1.58
N SER A 163 17.44 27.01 2.62
CA SER A 163 17.92 26.86 3.98
C SER A 163 18.67 25.53 4.14
N LYS A 164 19.68 25.47 5.02
CA LYS A 164 20.40 24.22 5.32
C LYS A 164 19.46 23.08 5.71
N LYS A 165 18.37 23.40 6.42
CA LYS A 165 17.34 22.45 6.85
C LYS A 165 16.54 21.87 5.68
N ASP A 166 16.19 22.70 4.70
CA ASP A 166 15.43 22.24 3.53
C ASP A 166 16.32 21.49 2.54
N ALA A 167 17.59 21.88 2.41
CA ALA A 167 18.58 21.12 1.66
C ALA A 167 18.78 19.72 2.26
N GLU A 168 18.92 19.63 3.59
CA GLU A 168 19.11 18.35 4.29
C GLU A 168 17.91 17.40 4.12
N ARG A 169 16.68 17.93 4.05
CA ARG A 169 15.47 17.13 3.79
C ARG A 169 15.43 16.46 2.42
N SER A 170 16.30 16.87 1.50
CA SER A 170 16.41 16.27 0.16
C SER A 170 17.40 15.10 0.12
N LYS A 171 18.05 14.74 1.26
CA LYS A 171 19.04 13.65 1.34
C LYS A 171 18.48 12.28 0.95
N ASN A 172 17.18 12.08 1.11
CA ASN A 172 16.49 10.87 0.68
C ASN A 172 16.42 10.73 -0.86
N MET A 173 16.39 11.85 -1.59
CA MET A 173 16.49 11.84 -3.05
C MET A 173 17.91 11.57 -3.52
N PHE A 174 18.93 12.00 -2.77
CA PHE A 174 20.31 11.60 -3.05
C PHE A 174 20.47 10.07 -2.95
N ALA A 175 19.95 9.45 -1.88
CA ALA A 175 19.98 7.99 -1.75
C ALA A 175 19.18 7.29 -2.87
N LEU A 176 18.05 7.87 -3.28
CA LEU A 176 17.29 7.38 -4.43
C LEU A 176 18.15 7.40 -5.70
N GLY A 177 18.76 8.53 -6.03
CA GLY A 177 19.60 8.66 -7.23
C GLY A 177 20.80 7.71 -7.25
N LEU A 178 21.43 7.49 -6.09
CA LEU A 178 22.51 6.52 -5.95
C LEU A 178 22.04 5.09 -6.25
N LEU A 179 20.86 4.69 -5.76
CA LEU A 179 20.31 3.37 -6.08
C LEU A 179 19.78 3.27 -7.51
N SER A 180 19.21 4.35 -8.06
CA SER A 180 18.82 4.39 -9.46
C SER A 180 20.03 4.18 -10.37
N TRP A 181 21.19 4.78 -10.05
CA TRP A 181 22.45 4.47 -10.72
C TRP A 181 22.88 3.01 -10.53
N MET A 182 22.91 2.51 -9.29
CA MET A 182 23.38 1.16 -8.95
C MET A 182 22.61 0.04 -9.68
N TYR A 183 21.33 0.28 -10.00
CA TYR A 183 20.44 -0.67 -10.66
C TYR A 183 19.99 -0.23 -12.06
N HIS A 184 20.70 0.71 -12.69
CA HIS A 184 20.45 1.20 -14.05
C HIS A 184 19.00 1.64 -14.30
N ARG A 185 18.38 2.33 -13.33
CA ARG A 185 17.00 2.81 -13.43
C ARG A 185 16.90 4.11 -14.22
N PRO A 186 15.87 4.28 -15.06
CA PRO A 186 15.66 5.51 -15.84
C PRO A 186 15.33 6.70 -14.93
N HIS A 187 15.90 7.87 -15.23
CA HIS A 187 15.82 9.06 -14.36
C HIS A 187 14.71 10.04 -14.75
N GLU A 188 14.34 10.12 -16.03
CA GLU A 188 13.46 11.16 -16.57
C GLU A 188 12.04 11.10 -16.00
N ALA A 189 11.53 9.88 -15.80
CA ALA A 189 10.23 9.66 -15.17
C ALA A 189 10.19 10.17 -13.72
N THR A 190 11.32 10.08 -13.02
CA THR A 190 11.45 10.49 -11.62
C THR A 190 11.51 11.99 -11.49
N GLU A 191 12.25 12.66 -12.38
CA GLU A 191 12.26 14.12 -12.42
C GLU A 191 10.88 14.70 -12.72
N ARG A 192 10.16 14.14 -13.71
CA ARG A 192 8.80 14.57 -14.05
C ARG A 192 7.87 14.42 -12.86
N TYR A 193 7.91 13.27 -12.18
CA TYR A 193 7.13 13.03 -10.96
C TYR A 193 7.45 14.06 -9.86
N LEU A 194 8.73 14.37 -9.62
CA LEU A 194 9.12 15.35 -8.61
C LEU A 194 8.60 16.76 -8.95
N ARG A 195 8.62 17.16 -10.24
CA ARG A 195 8.02 18.43 -10.69
C ARG A 195 6.51 18.46 -10.46
N GLU A 196 5.80 17.38 -10.77
CA GLU A 196 4.35 17.28 -10.58
C GLU A 196 3.98 17.28 -9.09
N LYS A 197 4.63 16.43 -8.28
CA LYS A 197 4.37 16.30 -6.83
C LYS A 197 4.58 17.62 -6.10
N PHE A 198 5.65 18.33 -6.43
CA PHE A 198 6.01 19.60 -5.81
C PHE A 198 5.66 20.80 -6.69
N ALA A 199 4.68 20.68 -7.59
CA ALA A 199 4.29 21.77 -8.50
C ALA A 199 3.91 23.07 -7.76
N ARG A 200 3.36 22.96 -6.55
CA ARG A 200 3.04 24.11 -5.68
C ARG A 200 4.27 24.75 -5.00
N ARG A 201 5.42 24.09 -5.02
CA ARG A 201 6.70 24.53 -4.45
C ARG A 201 7.85 24.23 -5.42
N PRO A 202 7.97 24.96 -6.54
CA PRO A 202 8.93 24.65 -7.61
C PRO A 202 10.39 24.65 -7.14
N THR A 203 10.76 25.51 -6.19
CA THR A 203 12.12 25.53 -5.61
C THR A 203 12.46 24.23 -4.87
N ILE A 204 11.49 23.64 -4.18
CA ILE A 204 11.65 22.34 -3.53
C ILE A 204 11.68 21.23 -4.58
N ALA A 205 10.90 21.33 -5.65
CA ALA A 205 10.93 20.37 -6.75
C ALA A 205 12.33 20.27 -7.37
N GLU A 206 12.89 21.41 -7.78
CA GLU A 206 14.21 21.47 -8.41
C GLU A 206 15.34 21.05 -7.46
N ALA A 207 15.21 21.36 -6.16
CA ALA A 207 16.17 20.88 -5.17
C ALA A 207 16.14 19.35 -4.98
N ASN A 208 14.96 18.74 -5.00
CA ASN A 208 14.85 17.28 -4.95
C ASN A 208 15.44 16.63 -6.22
N ILE A 209 15.23 17.24 -7.38
CA ILE A 209 15.80 16.79 -8.66
C ILE A 209 17.33 16.91 -8.66
N LEU A 210 17.87 18.04 -8.18
CA LEU A 210 19.31 18.25 -8.10
C LEU A 210 19.96 17.30 -7.08
N ALA A 211 19.31 17.06 -5.94
CA ALA A 211 19.78 16.06 -4.97
C ALA A 211 19.77 14.65 -5.57
N PHE A 212 18.72 14.28 -6.30
CA PHE A 212 18.64 13.01 -7.03
C PHE A 212 19.78 12.87 -8.04
N ARG A 213 20.00 13.86 -8.90
CA ARG A 213 21.09 13.86 -9.89
C ARG A 213 22.46 13.79 -9.22
N ALA A 214 22.65 14.47 -8.09
CA ALA A 214 23.89 14.41 -7.33
C ALA A 214 24.16 13.00 -6.78
N GLY A 215 23.12 12.29 -6.34
CA GLY A 215 23.22 10.88 -5.93
C GLY A 215 23.63 9.96 -7.08
N HIS A 216 23.02 10.16 -8.25
CA HIS A 216 23.36 9.41 -9.46
C HIS A 216 24.82 9.66 -9.90
N ALA A 217 25.20 10.93 -10.01
CA ALA A 217 26.56 11.34 -10.38
C ALA A 217 27.61 10.88 -9.35
N TYR A 218 27.26 10.83 -8.07
CA TYR A 218 28.14 10.26 -7.04
C TYR A 218 28.47 8.80 -7.34
N GLY A 219 27.48 8.01 -7.76
CA GLY A 219 27.69 6.64 -8.21
C GLY A 219 28.66 6.55 -9.39
N GLU A 220 28.44 7.35 -10.44
CA GLU A 220 29.29 7.35 -11.65
C GLU A 220 30.76 7.75 -11.38
N THR A 221 30.97 8.66 -10.43
CA THR A 221 32.28 9.28 -10.20
C THR A 221 33.09 8.61 -9.10
N THR A 222 32.46 7.81 -8.24
CA THR A 222 33.14 7.15 -7.13
C THR A 222 33.61 5.76 -7.55
N GLU A 223 34.87 5.45 -7.29
CA GLU A 223 35.39 4.07 -7.40
C GLU A 223 34.93 3.19 -6.21
N ALA A 224 34.16 3.74 -5.27
CA ALA A 224 33.69 3.01 -4.10
C ALA A 224 32.85 1.79 -4.50
N PHE A 225 32.07 1.88 -5.58
CA PHE A 225 31.21 0.80 -6.07
C PHE A 225 31.87 0.09 -7.27
N ALA A 226 32.54 -1.03 -7.02
CA ALA A 226 33.21 -1.81 -8.08
C ALA A 226 32.24 -2.54 -9.02
N VAL A 227 30.98 -2.70 -8.61
CA VAL A 227 29.94 -3.44 -9.33
C VAL A 227 28.61 -2.70 -9.30
N THR A 228 27.97 -2.64 -10.45
CA THR A 228 26.55 -2.28 -10.61
C THR A 228 25.76 -3.57 -10.85
N TYR A 229 24.45 -3.52 -10.63
CA TYR A 229 23.59 -4.69 -10.78
C TYR A 229 22.59 -4.49 -11.90
N GLU A 230 22.31 -5.56 -12.64
CA GLU A 230 21.25 -5.59 -13.64
C GLU A 230 20.26 -6.71 -13.28
N VAL A 231 18.97 -6.35 -13.23
CA VAL A 231 17.87 -7.30 -13.08
C VAL A 231 16.99 -7.15 -14.31
N ALA A 232 17.07 -8.13 -15.22
CA ALA A 232 16.34 -8.11 -16.48
C ALA A 232 14.81 -7.97 -16.26
N PRO A 233 14.05 -7.42 -17.23
CA PRO A 233 12.59 -7.35 -17.13
C PRO A 233 11.95 -8.74 -16.93
N ALA A 234 10.83 -8.80 -16.21
CA ALA A 234 10.10 -10.03 -15.98
C ALA A 234 9.26 -10.44 -17.22
N GLN A 235 9.05 -11.74 -17.38
CA GLN A 235 8.14 -12.27 -18.40
C GLN A 235 6.68 -12.11 -17.95
N LEU A 236 6.09 -10.94 -18.21
CA LEU A 236 4.69 -10.65 -17.93
C LEU A 236 3.81 -10.86 -19.17
N ALA A 237 2.52 -11.15 -18.96
CA ALA A 237 1.55 -11.18 -20.05
C ALA A 237 1.48 -9.81 -20.75
N THR A 238 1.18 -9.78 -22.05
CA THR A 238 1.06 -8.50 -22.76
C THR A 238 -0.19 -7.74 -22.30
N GLY A 239 -0.04 -6.47 -21.94
CA GLY A 239 -1.17 -5.63 -21.52
C GLY A 239 -0.75 -4.27 -20.97
N THR A 240 -1.73 -3.51 -20.49
CA THR A 240 -1.50 -2.24 -19.79
C THR A 240 -1.36 -2.52 -18.29
N TYR A 241 -0.20 -2.19 -17.73
CA TYR A 241 0.07 -2.39 -16.30
C TYR A 241 0.15 -1.07 -15.56
N ARG A 242 -0.20 -1.12 -14.27
CA ARG A 242 0.12 -0.09 -13.30
C ARG A 242 0.50 -0.72 -11.98
N GLN A 243 1.32 -0.03 -11.20
CA GLN A 243 1.49 -0.37 -9.80
C GLN A 243 0.18 -0.10 -9.04
N ILE A 244 -0.21 -1.02 -8.16
CA ILE A 244 -1.39 -0.84 -7.30
C ILE A 244 -1.11 -1.37 -5.89
N THR A 245 -1.66 -0.70 -4.87
CA THR A 245 -1.70 -1.20 -3.49
C THR A 245 -3.01 -1.91 -3.21
N GLY A 246 -3.06 -2.80 -2.22
CA GLY A 246 -4.27 -3.58 -1.92
C GLY A 246 -5.47 -2.71 -1.56
N ASN A 247 -5.29 -1.66 -0.75
CA ASN A 247 -6.38 -0.74 -0.42
C ASN A 247 -6.92 0.02 -1.64
N THR A 248 -6.04 0.42 -2.56
CA THR A 248 -6.46 1.09 -3.81
C THR A 248 -7.15 0.10 -4.75
N ALA A 249 -6.68 -1.14 -4.85
CA ALA A 249 -7.31 -2.20 -5.62
C ALA A 249 -8.71 -2.54 -5.07
N LEU A 250 -8.89 -2.64 -3.75
CA LEU A 250 -10.19 -2.80 -3.10
C LEU A 250 -11.12 -1.64 -3.46
N ALA A 251 -10.65 -0.39 -3.35
CA ALA A 251 -11.43 0.79 -3.72
C ALA A 251 -11.88 0.75 -5.19
N TYR A 252 -10.98 0.39 -6.11
CA TYR A 252 -11.33 0.25 -7.53
C TYR A 252 -12.30 -0.89 -7.80
N GLY A 253 -12.15 -2.01 -7.10
CA GLY A 253 -13.09 -3.14 -7.21
C GLY A 253 -14.49 -2.78 -6.71
N ILE A 254 -14.60 -1.98 -5.65
CA ILE A 254 -15.89 -1.44 -5.16
C ILE A 254 -16.53 -0.49 -6.18
N VAL A 255 -15.73 0.42 -6.78
CA VAL A 255 -16.22 1.30 -7.84
C VAL A 255 -16.71 0.48 -9.03
N ALA A 256 -15.91 -0.49 -9.46
CA ALA A 256 -16.26 -1.39 -10.56
C ALA A 256 -17.55 -2.17 -10.24
N ALA A 257 -17.70 -2.69 -9.02
CA ALA A 257 -18.92 -3.36 -8.56
C ALA A 257 -20.15 -2.45 -8.66
N GLY A 258 -20.05 -1.19 -8.25
CA GLY A 258 -21.12 -0.20 -8.43
C GLY A 258 -21.47 0.02 -9.90
N GLN A 259 -20.46 0.16 -10.77
CA GLN A 259 -20.67 0.36 -12.21
C GLN A 259 -21.32 -0.86 -12.89
N VAL A 260 -20.81 -2.07 -12.65
CA VAL A 260 -21.35 -3.29 -13.28
C VAL A 260 -22.67 -3.75 -12.68
N SER A 261 -23.02 -3.28 -11.48
CA SER A 261 -24.36 -3.50 -10.89
C SER A 261 -25.37 -2.41 -11.20
N GLY A 262 -24.91 -1.24 -11.64
CA GLY A 262 -25.73 -0.02 -11.77
C GLY A 262 -26.19 0.55 -10.42
N LEU A 263 -25.66 0.06 -9.30
CA LEU A 263 -26.00 0.54 -7.95
C LEU A 263 -25.14 1.75 -7.58
N PRO A 264 -25.72 2.81 -6.98
CA PRO A 264 -24.94 3.80 -6.25
C PRO A 264 -24.14 3.11 -5.15
N VAL A 265 -22.89 3.50 -4.94
CA VAL A 265 -22.05 2.98 -3.85
C VAL A 265 -22.17 3.92 -2.67
N PHE A 266 -22.46 3.39 -1.50
CA PHE A 266 -22.44 4.14 -0.25
C PHE A 266 -21.46 3.50 0.73
N LEU A 267 -20.37 4.21 1.03
CA LEU A 267 -19.41 3.84 2.05
C LEU A 267 -19.75 4.57 3.35
N GLY A 268 -20.19 3.84 4.38
CA GLY A 268 -20.30 4.34 5.75
C GLY A 268 -19.16 3.79 6.61
N SER A 269 -18.23 4.64 7.06
CA SER A 269 -17.04 4.18 7.77
C SER A 269 -16.54 5.18 8.82
N TYR A 270 -15.87 4.64 9.84
CA TYR A 270 -15.03 5.40 10.77
C TYR A 270 -13.55 5.23 10.37
N PRO A 271 -12.69 6.27 10.45
CA PRO A 271 -11.28 6.14 10.12
C PRO A 271 -10.54 5.22 11.11
N ILE A 272 -9.92 4.15 10.61
CA ILE A 272 -9.10 3.22 11.39
C ILE A 272 -7.94 2.68 10.53
N THR A 273 -6.72 2.64 11.07
CA THR A 273 -5.57 2.01 10.41
C THR A 273 -5.73 0.49 10.37
N PRO A 274 -5.49 -0.21 9.24
CA PRO A 274 -5.00 0.28 7.95
C PRO A 274 -6.10 0.54 6.90
N ALA A 275 -7.38 0.57 7.27
CA ALA A 275 -8.50 0.64 6.33
C ALA A 275 -8.84 2.05 5.80
N SER A 276 -8.42 3.13 6.49
CA SER A 276 -8.77 4.51 6.12
C SER A 276 -8.43 4.92 4.69
N ASP A 277 -7.41 4.31 4.07
CA ASP A 277 -7.02 4.65 2.70
C ASP A 277 -8.07 4.26 1.66
N ILE A 278 -8.93 3.28 1.96
CA ILE A 278 -10.06 2.92 1.11
C ILE A 278 -11.07 4.08 1.07
N LEU A 279 -11.37 4.68 2.23
CA LEU A 279 -12.19 5.89 2.33
C LEU A 279 -11.56 7.07 1.57
N HIS A 280 -10.26 7.29 1.77
CA HIS A 280 -9.53 8.36 1.06
C HIS A 280 -9.60 8.19 -0.46
N GLU A 281 -9.41 6.97 -0.96
CA GLU A 281 -9.43 6.70 -2.39
C GLU A 281 -10.85 6.84 -2.95
N LEU A 282 -11.86 6.22 -2.34
CA LEU A 282 -13.25 6.32 -2.76
C LEU A 282 -13.79 7.76 -2.76
N SER A 283 -13.32 8.61 -1.84
CA SER A 283 -13.75 10.02 -1.76
C SER A 283 -13.40 10.85 -3.02
N LYS A 284 -12.42 10.38 -3.81
CA LYS A 284 -12.01 10.99 -5.08
C LYS A 284 -12.91 10.60 -6.25
N HIS A 285 -13.71 9.54 -6.10
CA HIS A 285 -14.43 8.86 -7.19
C HIS A 285 -15.93 9.16 -7.23
N LYS A 286 -16.35 10.34 -6.75
CA LYS A 286 -17.77 10.77 -6.73
C LYS A 286 -18.45 10.74 -8.11
N ALA A 287 -17.68 10.95 -9.17
CA ALA A 287 -18.17 10.88 -10.56
C ALA A 287 -18.73 9.49 -10.94
N PHE A 288 -18.40 8.44 -10.17
CA PHE A 288 -18.88 7.08 -10.35
C PHE A 288 -20.06 6.72 -9.42
N ASN A 289 -20.84 7.71 -8.99
CA ASN A 289 -21.95 7.54 -8.03
C ASN A 289 -21.51 6.95 -6.67
N VAL A 290 -20.31 7.33 -6.23
CA VAL A 290 -19.78 6.96 -4.92
C VAL A 290 -20.08 8.06 -3.91
N THR A 291 -20.75 7.68 -2.82
CA THR A 291 -20.95 8.53 -1.64
C THR A 291 -20.14 7.98 -0.47
N THR A 292 -19.29 8.81 0.10
CA THR A 292 -18.52 8.47 1.30
C THR A 292 -19.04 9.25 2.50
N PHE A 293 -19.37 8.54 3.58
CA PHE A 293 -19.81 9.10 4.84
C PHE A 293 -18.83 8.70 5.95
N GLN A 294 -18.09 9.69 6.45
CA GLN A 294 -17.26 9.53 7.63
C GLN A 294 -18.14 9.69 8.86
N ALA A 295 -18.41 8.58 9.53
CA ALA A 295 -19.25 8.54 10.72
C ALA A 295 -18.47 8.93 11.99
N GLU A 296 -19.20 9.17 13.07
CA GLU A 296 -18.71 9.45 14.41
C GLU A 296 -18.06 8.23 15.08
N ASP A 297 -18.52 7.02 14.75
CA ASP A 297 -18.00 5.74 15.23
C ASP A 297 -18.30 4.60 14.24
N GLU A 298 -17.81 3.39 14.54
CA GLU A 298 -18.01 2.21 13.70
C GLU A 298 -19.47 1.74 13.61
N ILE A 299 -20.28 1.97 14.66
CA ILE A 299 -21.70 1.57 14.73
C ILE A 299 -22.52 2.43 13.78
N ALA A 300 -22.40 3.76 13.88
CA ALA A 300 -23.02 4.72 12.99
C ALA A 300 -22.58 4.50 11.53
N GLY A 301 -21.30 4.17 11.31
CA GLY A 301 -20.78 3.87 9.97
C GLY A 301 -21.45 2.67 9.31
N VAL A 302 -21.54 1.52 10.00
CA VAL A 302 -22.19 0.33 9.44
C VAL A 302 -23.71 0.50 9.37
N GLY A 303 -24.33 1.20 10.33
CA GLY A 303 -25.75 1.51 10.31
C GLY A 303 -26.15 2.34 9.09
N ALA A 304 -25.36 3.37 8.77
CA ALA A 304 -25.56 4.19 7.57
C ALA A 304 -25.39 3.36 6.28
N ALA A 305 -24.38 2.50 6.22
CA ALA A 305 -24.17 1.61 5.07
C ALA A 305 -25.33 0.63 4.85
N LEU A 306 -25.83 0.01 5.92
CA LEU A 306 -26.99 -0.89 5.86
C LEU A 306 -28.27 -0.13 5.49
N GLY A 307 -28.48 1.07 6.03
CA GLY A 307 -29.60 1.94 5.65
C GLY A 307 -29.58 2.32 4.17
N ALA A 308 -28.40 2.61 3.63
CA ALA A 308 -28.23 2.85 2.19
C ALA A 308 -28.55 1.60 1.36
N ALA A 309 -28.15 0.40 1.82
CA ALA A 309 -28.54 -0.85 1.19
C ALA A 309 -30.06 -1.08 1.21
N PHE A 310 -30.73 -0.79 2.31
CA PHE A 310 -32.19 -0.81 2.36
C PHE A 310 -32.81 0.15 1.30
N GLY A 311 -32.19 1.31 1.09
CA GLY A 311 -32.58 2.28 0.05
C GLY A 311 -32.24 1.90 -1.39
N GLY A 312 -31.59 0.76 -1.64
CA GLY A 312 -31.23 0.29 -2.98
C GLY A 312 -29.83 0.70 -3.47
N ALA A 313 -28.94 1.09 -2.56
CA ALA A 313 -27.51 1.27 -2.87
C ALA A 313 -26.71 -0.02 -2.60
N LEU A 314 -25.48 -0.10 -3.11
CA LEU A 314 -24.49 -1.04 -2.61
C LEU A 314 -23.88 -0.47 -1.32
N GLY A 315 -24.33 -1.00 -0.17
CA GLY A 315 -23.80 -0.63 1.13
C GLY A 315 -22.41 -1.22 1.37
N VAL A 316 -21.46 -0.38 1.78
CA VAL A 316 -20.08 -0.77 2.07
C VAL A 316 -19.63 -0.16 3.40
N THR A 317 -18.89 -0.91 4.19
CA THR A 317 -18.20 -0.41 5.38
C THR A 317 -16.78 -0.98 5.42
N THR A 318 -15.81 -0.18 5.88
CA THR A 318 -14.40 -0.56 5.99
C THR A 318 -13.96 -0.47 7.44
N THR A 319 -13.15 -1.39 7.92
CA THR A 319 -12.71 -1.41 9.32
C THR A 319 -11.50 -2.32 9.55
N SER A 320 -11.16 -2.57 10.81
CA SER A 320 -10.20 -3.58 11.28
C SER A 320 -10.79 -4.27 12.53
N GLY A 321 -10.13 -5.29 13.08
CA GLY A 321 -10.61 -6.12 14.20
C GLY A 321 -11.41 -5.42 15.32
N PRO A 322 -10.94 -4.30 15.92
CA PRO A 322 -11.71 -3.58 16.95
C PRO A 322 -13.09 -3.12 16.45
N GLY A 323 -13.15 -2.62 15.22
CA GLY A 323 -14.38 -2.16 14.63
C GLY A 323 -15.30 -3.28 14.18
N ILE A 324 -14.78 -4.46 13.80
CA ILE A 324 -15.62 -5.67 13.60
C ILE A 324 -16.38 -6.02 14.88
N SER A 325 -15.73 -5.88 16.04
CA SER A 325 -16.38 -6.11 17.34
C SER A 325 -17.60 -5.20 17.52
N LEU A 326 -17.45 -3.91 17.20
CA LEU A 326 -18.52 -2.91 17.32
C LEU A 326 -19.62 -3.09 16.26
N LYS A 327 -19.27 -3.52 15.05
CA LYS A 327 -20.22 -3.70 13.94
C LYS A 327 -21.03 -4.99 14.03
N SER A 328 -20.67 -5.92 14.91
CA SER A 328 -21.23 -7.28 14.94
C SER A 328 -22.76 -7.31 15.08
N GLU A 329 -23.34 -6.42 15.89
CA GLU A 329 -24.80 -6.31 16.02
C GLU A 329 -25.47 -5.91 14.69
N THR A 330 -24.97 -4.87 14.01
CA THR A 330 -25.53 -4.43 12.72
C THR A 330 -25.29 -5.42 11.60
N ILE A 331 -24.18 -6.15 11.62
CA ILE A 331 -23.95 -7.24 10.66
C ILE A 331 -24.98 -8.36 10.90
N GLY A 332 -25.27 -8.70 12.17
CA GLY A 332 -26.36 -9.62 12.51
C GLY A 332 -27.72 -9.13 12.01
N LEU A 333 -28.00 -7.82 12.13
CA LEU A 333 -29.20 -7.20 11.56
C LEU A 333 -29.23 -7.33 10.04
N ALA A 334 -28.09 -7.14 9.34
CA ALA A 334 -28.02 -7.29 7.89
C ALA A 334 -28.32 -8.73 7.42
N VAL A 335 -27.88 -9.75 8.18
CA VAL A 335 -28.26 -11.15 7.96
C VAL A 335 -29.78 -11.33 8.12
N SER A 336 -30.34 -10.81 9.22
CA SER A 336 -31.78 -10.93 9.51
C SER A 336 -32.68 -10.23 8.50
N LEU A 337 -32.27 -9.06 8.01
CA LEU A 337 -33.00 -8.30 7.00
C LEU A 337 -32.76 -8.78 5.56
N GLU A 338 -31.78 -9.68 5.38
CA GLU A 338 -31.33 -10.19 4.09
C GLU A 338 -31.03 -9.04 3.11
N LEU A 339 -30.06 -8.21 3.48
CA LEU A 339 -29.63 -7.07 2.67
C LEU A 339 -28.16 -7.23 2.22
N PRO A 340 -27.83 -6.77 0.99
CA PRO A 340 -26.46 -6.77 0.52
C PRO A 340 -25.63 -5.74 1.29
N LEU A 341 -24.54 -6.18 1.93
CA LEU A 341 -23.61 -5.32 2.65
C LEU A 341 -22.19 -5.85 2.50
N LEU A 342 -21.25 -5.02 2.07
CA LEU A 342 -19.83 -5.37 2.08
C LEU A 342 -19.17 -4.87 3.36
N VAL A 343 -18.57 -5.78 4.12
CA VAL A 343 -17.81 -5.48 5.33
C VAL A 343 -16.35 -5.81 5.05
N ILE A 344 -15.53 -4.79 4.85
CA ILE A 344 -14.11 -4.96 4.55
C ILE A 344 -13.35 -4.85 5.86
N ASP A 345 -12.81 -5.97 6.31
CA ASP A 345 -11.95 -6.07 7.47
C ASP A 345 -10.49 -6.12 7.01
N VAL A 346 -9.76 -5.02 7.23
CA VAL A 346 -8.32 -4.97 6.99
C VAL A 346 -7.63 -5.33 8.30
N GLN A 347 -7.34 -6.62 8.47
CA GLN A 347 -6.82 -7.19 9.71
C GLN A 347 -5.48 -6.56 10.11
N ARG A 348 -5.29 -6.39 11.41
CA ARG A 348 -4.06 -5.87 12.04
C ARG A 348 -3.79 -6.59 13.35
N GLY A 349 -2.60 -6.37 13.93
CA GLY A 349 -2.21 -7.02 15.17
C GLY A 349 -3.17 -6.77 16.32
N GLY A 350 -3.66 -7.83 16.95
CA GLY A 350 -4.58 -7.81 18.10
C GLY A 350 -3.90 -8.28 19.40
N PRO A 351 -4.68 -8.58 20.47
CA PRO A 351 -6.09 -8.26 20.67
C PRO A 351 -6.30 -6.80 21.13
N SER A 352 -7.57 -6.36 21.23
CA SER A 352 -7.94 -4.98 21.60
C SER A 352 -7.28 -3.96 20.64
N THR A 353 -6.67 -2.88 21.14
CA THR A 353 -5.90 -1.97 20.28
C THR A 353 -4.77 -2.68 19.54
N GLY A 354 -4.13 -3.65 20.20
CA GLY A 354 -3.05 -4.48 19.68
C GLY A 354 -1.88 -3.69 19.11
N LEU A 355 -1.50 -4.01 17.87
CA LEU A 355 -0.40 -3.42 17.11
C LEU A 355 -0.96 -2.80 15.81
N PRO A 356 -1.49 -1.55 15.85
CA PRO A 356 -2.23 -0.98 14.73
C PRO A 356 -1.49 -0.90 13.38
N THR A 357 -0.16 -0.86 13.41
CA THR A 357 0.71 -0.77 12.23
C THR A 357 1.36 -2.11 11.86
N LYS A 358 1.01 -3.21 12.54
CA LYS A 358 1.54 -4.55 12.27
C LYS A 358 0.46 -5.45 11.72
N THR A 359 0.89 -6.37 10.86
CA THR A 359 0.01 -7.33 10.20
C THR A 359 -0.20 -8.54 11.10
N GLU A 360 -1.45 -9.00 11.15
CA GLU A 360 -1.85 -10.28 11.72
C GLU A 360 -3.13 -10.73 11.01
N GLN A 361 -3.37 -12.04 10.93
CA GLN A 361 -4.58 -12.64 10.33
C GLN A 361 -5.37 -13.42 11.39
N ALA A 362 -5.74 -12.74 12.48
CA ALA A 362 -6.34 -13.37 13.67
C ALA A 362 -7.86 -13.18 13.77
N ASP A 363 -8.49 -12.47 12.83
CA ASP A 363 -9.90 -12.07 12.96
C ASP A 363 -10.87 -13.12 12.36
N LEU A 364 -10.37 -14.21 11.76
CA LEU A 364 -11.21 -15.24 11.11
C LEU A 364 -12.30 -15.80 12.03
N LEU A 365 -11.97 -16.17 13.27
CA LEU A 365 -12.94 -16.73 14.20
C LEU A 365 -13.98 -15.69 14.64
N GLN A 366 -13.57 -14.42 14.76
CA GLN A 366 -14.48 -13.32 15.02
C GLN A 366 -15.40 -13.07 13.81
N ALA A 367 -14.88 -13.14 12.59
CA ALA A 367 -15.67 -13.04 11.38
C ALA A 367 -16.65 -14.20 11.22
N MET A 368 -16.32 -15.41 11.69
CA MET A 368 -17.22 -16.58 11.66
C MET A 368 -18.28 -16.55 12.77
N PHE A 369 -17.91 -16.17 13.98
CA PHE A 369 -18.70 -16.44 15.19
C PHE A 369 -18.96 -15.20 16.08
N GLY A 370 -18.55 -14.01 15.67
CA GLY A 370 -18.65 -12.78 16.49
C GLY A 370 -20.06 -12.21 16.64
N ARG A 371 -21.06 -12.78 15.97
CA ARG A 371 -22.46 -12.34 15.97
C ARG A 371 -23.30 -13.22 16.89
N ASN A 372 -24.34 -12.66 17.51
CA ASN A 372 -25.26 -13.42 18.36
C ASN A 372 -26.23 -14.28 17.52
N GLY A 373 -26.60 -15.45 18.05
CA GLY A 373 -27.49 -16.40 17.38
C GLY A 373 -26.84 -17.09 16.16
N GLU A 374 -27.67 -17.74 15.33
CA GLU A 374 -27.23 -18.37 14.09
C GLU A 374 -27.25 -17.34 12.94
N ALA A 375 -26.13 -16.64 12.75
CA ALA A 375 -25.98 -15.61 11.74
C ALA A 375 -24.82 -15.92 10.77
N PRO A 376 -24.95 -16.96 9.91
CA PRO A 376 -23.93 -17.31 8.94
C PRO A 376 -23.87 -16.26 7.83
N LEU A 377 -22.67 -16.03 7.30
CA LEU A 377 -22.45 -15.19 6.14
C LEU A 377 -21.20 -15.66 5.37
N PRO A 378 -21.09 -15.32 4.07
CA PRO A 378 -19.88 -15.58 3.29
C PRO A 378 -18.69 -14.74 3.76
N ILE A 379 -17.52 -15.38 3.83
CA ILE A 379 -16.23 -14.74 4.13
C ILE A 379 -15.27 -15.08 3.00
N ILE A 380 -14.66 -14.06 2.41
CA ILE A 380 -13.64 -14.23 1.35
C ILE A 380 -12.40 -13.41 1.68
N ALA A 381 -11.24 -13.81 1.18
CA ALA A 381 -9.97 -13.16 1.46
C ALA A 381 -9.14 -13.04 0.17
N PRO A 382 -8.56 -11.87 -0.14
CA PRO A 382 -7.61 -11.74 -1.24
C PRO A 382 -6.28 -12.40 -0.89
N ARG A 383 -5.60 -12.91 -1.93
CA ARG A 383 -4.26 -13.51 -1.79
C ARG A 383 -3.11 -12.53 -2.03
N SER A 384 -3.37 -11.38 -2.64
CA SER A 384 -2.35 -10.38 -3.02
C SER A 384 -2.96 -8.98 -3.19
N PRO A 385 -2.13 -7.92 -3.23
CA PRO A 385 -2.60 -6.55 -3.49
C PRO A 385 -3.45 -6.37 -4.76
N ALA A 386 -3.15 -7.03 -5.88
CA ALA A 386 -3.95 -6.95 -7.10
C ALA A 386 -5.25 -7.74 -7.02
N ASP A 387 -5.22 -8.90 -6.35
CA ASP A 387 -6.38 -9.79 -6.20
C ASP A 387 -7.55 -9.13 -5.45
N CYS A 388 -7.25 -8.16 -4.57
CA CYS A 388 -8.21 -7.27 -3.93
C CYS A 388 -9.28 -6.69 -4.89
N PHE A 389 -8.91 -6.36 -6.13
CA PHE A 389 -9.87 -5.85 -7.12
C PHE A 389 -10.93 -6.90 -7.47
N ALA A 390 -10.50 -8.12 -7.80
CA ALA A 390 -11.38 -9.22 -8.19
C ALA A 390 -12.21 -9.71 -7.00
N VAL A 391 -11.61 -9.77 -5.81
CA VAL A 391 -12.31 -10.15 -4.57
C VAL A 391 -13.41 -9.16 -4.21
N ALA A 392 -13.20 -7.85 -4.37
CA ALA A 392 -14.27 -6.88 -4.13
C ALA A 392 -15.46 -7.05 -5.10
N LEU A 393 -15.19 -7.35 -6.39
CA LEU A 393 -16.24 -7.67 -7.37
C LEU A 393 -16.99 -8.95 -7.00
N GLU A 394 -16.27 -10.00 -6.60
CA GLU A 394 -16.88 -11.27 -6.19
C GLU A 394 -17.69 -11.11 -4.89
N ALA A 395 -17.20 -10.34 -3.93
CA ALA A 395 -17.94 -10.00 -2.71
C ALA A 395 -19.27 -9.30 -3.05
N ALA A 396 -19.23 -8.31 -3.94
CA ALA A 396 -20.42 -7.60 -4.39
C ALA A 396 -21.39 -8.53 -5.13
N ARG A 397 -20.88 -9.41 -5.99
CA ARG A 397 -21.69 -10.40 -6.71
C ARG A 397 -22.40 -11.31 -5.73
N ILE A 398 -21.70 -11.87 -4.74
CA ILE A 398 -22.29 -12.73 -3.71
C ILE A 398 -23.32 -11.95 -2.89
N ALA A 399 -22.96 -10.77 -2.37
CA ALA A 399 -23.82 -9.97 -1.52
C ALA A 399 -25.13 -9.60 -2.23
N VAL A 400 -25.04 -9.13 -3.48
CA VAL A 400 -26.21 -8.78 -4.29
C VAL A 400 -26.98 -10.03 -4.67
N THR A 401 -26.35 -11.08 -5.21
CA THR A 401 -27.08 -12.27 -5.70
C THR A 401 -27.87 -12.97 -4.60
N TYR A 402 -27.28 -13.13 -3.42
CA TYR A 402 -27.85 -13.90 -2.31
C TYR A 402 -28.44 -13.05 -1.19
N ARG A 403 -28.45 -11.71 -1.35
CA ARG A 403 -29.03 -10.76 -0.38
C ARG A 403 -28.50 -10.98 1.04
N THR A 404 -27.18 -10.99 1.16
CA THR A 404 -26.51 -11.31 2.42
C THR A 404 -25.31 -10.39 2.62
N PRO A 405 -24.94 -10.04 3.86
CA PRO A 405 -23.66 -9.40 4.10
C PRO A 405 -22.50 -10.32 3.71
N VAL A 406 -21.40 -9.76 3.22
CA VAL A 406 -20.17 -10.49 2.90
C VAL A 406 -19.00 -9.82 3.61
N ILE A 407 -18.20 -10.60 4.33
CA ILE A 407 -16.95 -10.12 4.92
C ILE A 407 -15.80 -10.37 3.94
N VAL A 408 -15.03 -9.32 3.66
CA VAL A 408 -13.75 -9.41 2.96
C VAL A 408 -12.63 -9.28 3.99
N LEU A 409 -11.89 -10.36 4.24
CA LEU A 409 -10.76 -10.40 5.16
C LEU A 409 -9.46 -10.08 4.40
N SER A 410 -9.09 -8.80 4.35
CA SER A 410 -7.75 -8.36 3.95
C SER A 410 -6.82 -8.32 5.17
N ASP A 411 -5.59 -7.85 5.00
CA ASP A 411 -4.65 -7.63 6.10
C ASP A 411 -3.72 -6.45 5.83
N GLY A 412 -3.05 -5.96 6.87
CA GLY A 412 -2.13 -4.83 6.80
C GLY A 412 -0.97 -5.01 5.80
N SER A 413 -0.55 -6.23 5.48
CA SER A 413 0.50 -6.47 4.48
C SER A 413 -0.06 -6.30 3.08
N ILE A 414 -1.19 -6.95 2.76
CA ILE A 414 -1.86 -6.82 1.46
C ILE A 414 -2.31 -5.37 1.21
N ALA A 415 -2.88 -4.72 2.24
CA ALA A 415 -3.41 -3.36 2.15
C ALA A 415 -2.36 -2.33 1.72
N ASN A 416 -1.16 -2.43 2.28
CA ASN A 416 -0.06 -1.47 2.09
C ASN A 416 0.96 -1.93 1.04
N GLY A 417 1.08 -3.24 0.81
CA GLY A 417 1.95 -3.81 -0.21
C GLY A 417 1.46 -3.44 -1.61
N SER A 418 2.38 -3.45 -2.56
CA SER A 418 2.09 -3.17 -3.97
C SER A 418 2.71 -4.20 -4.90
N GLU A 419 2.05 -4.42 -6.03
CA GLU A 419 2.52 -5.28 -7.12
C GLU A 419 2.09 -4.70 -8.48
N PRO A 420 2.69 -5.15 -9.59
CA PRO A 420 2.21 -4.83 -10.92
C PRO A 420 0.83 -5.42 -11.15
N TRP A 421 -0.13 -4.59 -11.52
CA TRP A 421 -1.49 -5.02 -11.82
C TRP A 421 -1.83 -4.74 -13.27
N GLN A 422 -2.23 -5.80 -13.97
CA GLN A 422 -2.78 -5.70 -15.31
C GLN A 422 -4.16 -5.05 -15.22
N VAL A 423 -4.30 -3.86 -15.82
CA VAL A 423 -5.56 -3.12 -15.80
C VAL A 423 -6.59 -3.89 -16.65
N PRO A 424 -7.70 -4.36 -16.07
CA PRO A 424 -8.72 -5.08 -16.81
C PRO A 424 -9.46 -4.14 -17.76
N ASP A 425 -9.92 -4.69 -18.88
CA ASP A 425 -10.87 -4.00 -19.73
C ASP A 425 -12.23 -3.97 -19.03
N ALA A 426 -12.70 -2.75 -18.70
CA ALA A 426 -13.97 -2.54 -18.01
C ALA A 426 -15.17 -3.17 -18.74
N SER A 427 -15.12 -3.29 -20.07
CA SER A 427 -16.20 -3.88 -20.87
C SER A 427 -16.31 -5.41 -20.71
N THR A 428 -15.25 -6.05 -20.21
CA THR A 428 -15.18 -7.50 -20.00
C THR A 428 -15.64 -7.92 -18.60
N LEU A 429 -15.88 -6.96 -17.71
CA LEU A 429 -16.31 -7.25 -16.35
C LEU A 429 -17.73 -7.85 -16.36
N THR A 430 -17.92 -8.88 -15.54
CA THR A 430 -19.21 -9.59 -15.46
C THR A 430 -20.26 -8.67 -14.80
N LYS A 431 -21.41 -8.54 -15.45
CA LYS A 431 -22.53 -7.75 -14.93
C LYS A 431 -23.11 -8.40 -13.67
N ILE A 432 -23.42 -7.59 -12.66
CA ILE A 432 -24.12 -8.02 -11.45
C ILE A 432 -25.55 -7.52 -11.59
N GLU A 433 -26.56 -8.38 -11.51
CA GLU A 433 -27.95 -7.96 -11.68
C GLU A 433 -28.64 -7.81 -10.32
N PRO A 434 -28.95 -6.58 -9.87
CA PRO A 434 -29.65 -6.37 -8.61
C PRO A 434 -31.03 -6.99 -8.61
N ARG A 435 -31.72 -7.10 -9.76
CA ARG A 435 -33.08 -7.66 -9.88
C ARG A 435 -34.02 -7.10 -8.81
N PHE A 436 -34.18 -5.77 -8.80
CA PHE A 436 -35.13 -5.12 -7.90
C PHE A 436 -36.56 -5.57 -8.23
N ALA A 437 -37.35 -5.87 -7.20
CA ALA A 437 -38.78 -6.13 -7.36
C ALA A 437 -39.51 -4.81 -7.62
N THR A 438 -40.40 -4.83 -8.62
CA THR A 438 -41.19 -3.66 -9.06
C THR A 438 -42.69 -3.93 -9.06
N GLU A 439 -43.11 -5.14 -8.70
CA GLU A 439 -44.48 -5.62 -8.77
C GLU A 439 -44.79 -6.45 -7.51
N THR A 440 -46.07 -6.65 -7.24
CA THR A 440 -46.58 -7.53 -6.19
C THR A 440 -46.25 -8.99 -6.56
N ASN A 441 -46.08 -9.86 -5.57
CA ASN A 441 -45.56 -11.22 -5.76
C ASN A 441 -46.24 -12.28 -4.88
N ALA A 442 -47.33 -11.93 -4.19
CA ALA A 442 -48.03 -12.86 -3.32
C ALA A 442 -48.59 -14.06 -4.12
N PRO A 443 -48.23 -15.31 -3.76
CA PRO A 443 -48.68 -16.50 -4.48
C PRO A 443 -50.15 -16.86 -4.23
N ASP A 444 -50.79 -16.22 -3.24
CA ASP A 444 -52.20 -16.43 -2.88
C ASP A 444 -53.18 -15.57 -3.70
N GLY A 445 -52.67 -14.72 -4.61
CA GLY A 445 -53.48 -13.84 -5.45
C GLY A 445 -54.01 -12.60 -4.73
N SER A 446 -53.45 -12.24 -3.56
CA SER A 446 -53.85 -11.06 -2.77
C SER A 446 -53.42 -9.71 -3.36
N ASP A 447 -52.72 -9.68 -4.51
CA ASP A 447 -52.07 -8.48 -5.08
C ASP A 447 -51.19 -7.75 -4.04
N GLU A 448 -50.57 -8.49 -3.11
CA GLU A 448 -49.63 -7.96 -2.11
C GLU A 448 -48.16 -8.22 -2.48
N PHE A 449 -47.27 -7.40 -1.93
CA PHE A 449 -45.83 -7.66 -1.96
C PHE A 449 -45.37 -8.36 -0.68
N TRP A 450 -44.90 -9.59 -0.82
CA TRP A 450 -44.31 -10.40 0.24
C TRP A 450 -42.78 -10.24 0.23
N PRO A 451 -42.20 -9.47 1.18
CA PRO A 451 -40.80 -9.08 1.14
C PRO A 451 -39.82 -10.21 1.36
N TYR A 452 -40.26 -11.35 1.90
CA TYR A 452 -39.42 -12.52 2.23
C TYR A 452 -39.83 -13.78 1.44
N LEU A 453 -40.54 -13.62 0.33
CA LEU A 453 -40.79 -14.73 -0.59
C LEU A 453 -39.46 -15.27 -1.12
N ARG A 454 -39.30 -16.60 -1.16
CA ARG A 454 -38.02 -17.22 -1.55
C ARG A 454 -37.96 -17.41 -3.06
N ASP A 455 -36.84 -17.01 -3.64
CA ASP A 455 -36.44 -17.46 -4.98
C ASP A 455 -36.02 -18.93 -4.93
N ASP A 456 -36.51 -19.75 -5.83
CA ASP A 456 -36.30 -21.22 -5.79
C ASP A 456 -34.84 -21.64 -5.99
N ASP A 457 -34.08 -20.85 -6.76
CA ASP A 457 -32.68 -21.15 -7.09
C ASP A 457 -31.71 -20.60 -6.05
N THR A 458 -31.92 -19.35 -5.64
CA THR A 458 -30.98 -18.61 -4.78
C THR A 458 -31.39 -18.57 -3.32
N LEU A 459 -32.65 -18.91 -3.00
CA LEU A 459 -33.30 -18.73 -1.69
C LEU A 459 -33.33 -17.28 -1.20
N ALA A 460 -32.86 -16.34 -2.03
CA ALA A 460 -32.83 -14.93 -1.70
C ALA A 460 -34.24 -14.35 -1.72
N ARG A 461 -34.46 -13.34 -0.89
CA ARG A 461 -35.67 -12.54 -0.94
C ARG A 461 -35.68 -11.55 -2.12
N PRO A 462 -36.86 -11.15 -2.63
CA PRO A 462 -36.97 -9.99 -3.51
C PRO A 462 -36.58 -8.71 -2.76
N TRP A 463 -35.86 -7.85 -3.47
CA TRP A 463 -35.39 -6.57 -2.95
C TRP A 463 -36.16 -5.46 -3.64
N ALA A 464 -37.07 -4.81 -2.93
CA ALA A 464 -37.81 -3.66 -3.41
C ALA A 464 -37.21 -2.39 -2.79
N LYS A 465 -37.18 -1.30 -3.57
CA LYS A 465 -36.74 0.00 -3.04
C LYS A 465 -37.92 0.70 -2.36
N PRO A 466 -37.70 1.39 -1.23
CA PRO A 466 -38.73 2.24 -0.65
C PRO A 466 -39.28 3.23 -1.69
N GLY A 467 -40.61 3.37 -1.74
CA GLY A 467 -41.30 4.21 -2.72
C GLY A 467 -41.58 3.54 -4.07
N THR A 468 -41.26 2.26 -4.25
CA THR A 468 -41.72 1.47 -5.40
C THR A 468 -43.24 1.31 -5.32
N PRO A 469 -44.01 1.67 -6.37
CA PRO A 469 -45.46 1.49 -6.39
C PRO A 469 -45.88 0.02 -6.34
N GLY A 470 -47.00 -0.26 -5.67
CA GLY A 470 -47.45 -1.60 -5.28
C GLY A 470 -47.52 -1.68 -3.76
#